data_AF-A0ABD4U211-F1
#
_entry.id   AF-A0ABD4U211-F1
#
_cell.length_a   1.000
_cell.length_b   1.000
_cell.length_c   1.000
_cell.angle_alpha   90.00
_cell.angle_beta   90.00
_cell.angle_gamma   90.00
#
_symmetry.space_group_name_H-M   'P 1'
#
loop_
_entity.id
_entity.type
_entity.pdbx_description
1 polymer ?
#
loop_
_entity_poly.entity_id
_entity_poly.type
_entity_poly.pdbx_seq_one_letter_code
_entity_poly.pdbx_strand_id
1 'polypeptide(L)'
;MKMNQEFIVLRRKETGSFLKSFKDRGTLAYGVEYTDTLANVLFMSLEKYEEDKMQFKSMAKMFGCEVVKVKATYELTYPNGSEVQEIKIQPDKLTRNFLRGLFD
;
A
#
# COMPACT_ATOMS: atom_id res chain seq x y z
N MET A 1 -13.23 11.17 -12.79
CA MET A 1 -11.77 11.36 -12.56
C MET A 1 -11.07 10.01 -12.67
N LYS A 2 -10.00 9.89 -13.46
CA LYS A 2 -9.21 8.64 -13.59
C LYS A 2 -7.94 8.70 -12.74
N MET A 3 -7.65 7.63 -12.01
CA MET A 3 -6.47 7.50 -11.15
C MET A 3 -5.71 6.23 -11.51
N ASN A 4 -4.39 6.31 -11.51
CA ASN A 4 -3.50 5.18 -11.72
C ASN A 4 -2.59 5.04 -10.50
N GLN A 5 -2.39 3.81 -10.03
CA GLN A 5 -1.48 3.53 -8.92
C GLN A 5 -0.65 2.28 -9.22
N GLU A 6 0.64 2.36 -8.90
CA GLU A 6 1.55 1.22 -8.90
C GLU A 6 2.07 0.98 -7.48
N PHE A 7 2.02 -0.27 -7.03
CA PHE A 7 2.46 -0.67 -5.70
C PHE A 7 2.90 -2.13 -5.67
N ILE A 8 3.64 -2.52 -4.64
CA ILE A 8 4.13 -3.88 -4.43
C ILE A 8 3.31 -4.54 -3.33
N VAL A 9 2.98 -5.83 -3.53
CA VAL A 9 2.32 -6.70 -2.55
C VAL A 9 3.06 -8.02 -2.40
N LEU A 10 2.80 -8.73 -1.30
CA LEU A 10 3.21 -10.13 -1.13
C LEU A 10 2.02 -11.05 -1.40
N ARG A 11 2.16 -11.96 -2.38
CA ARG A 11 1.13 -12.95 -2.73
C ARG A 11 1.56 -14.34 -2.28
N ARG A 12 0.71 -15.05 -1.56
CA ARG A 12 0.99 -16.42 -1.10
C ARG A 12 0.97 -17.36 -2.29
N LYS A 13 2.04 -18.15 -2.48
CA LYS A 13 2.18 -19.03 -3.64
C LYS A 13 1.18 -20.19 -3.66
N GLU A 14 0.80 -20.67 -2.48
CA GLU A 14 -0.09 -21.83 -2.33
C GLU A 14 -1.56 -21.50 -2.65
N THR A 15 -2.04 -20.34 -2.20
CA THR A 15 -3.46 -19.97 -2.24
C THR A 15 -3.77 -18.82 -3.19
N GLY A 16 -2.76 -18.05 -3.61
CA GLY A 16 -2.95 -16.80 -4.36
C GLY A 16 -3.42 -15.63 -3.50
N SER A 17 -3.75 -15.84 -2.22
CA SER A 17 -4.17 -14.80 -1.29
C SER A 17 -3.03 -13.83 -0.98
N PHE A 18 -3.33 -12.56 -0.75
CA PHE A 18 -2.35 -11.52 -0.48
C PHE A 18 -2.12 -11.32 1.01
N LEU A 19 -0.91 -10.91 1.41
CA LEU A 19 -0.61 -10.52 2.77
C LEU A 19 -1.44 -9.29 3.16
N LYS A 20 -2.26 -9.41 4.20
CA LYS A 20 -3.10 -8.33 4.74
C LYS A 20 -2.40 -7.62 5.89
N SER A 21 -1.79 -8.38 6.79
CA SER A 21 -1.06 -7.85 7.93
C SER A 21 -0.12 -8.90 8.49
N PHE A 22 0.92 -8.46 9.20
CA PHE A 22 1.73 -9.33 10.02
C PHE A 22 2.04 -8.61 11.35
N LYS A 23 2.09 -9.38 12.43
CA LYS A 23 2.37 -8.87 13.78
C LYS A 23 3.43 -9.76 14.44
N ASP A 24 4.48 -9.13 14.96
CA ASP A 24 5.46 -9.80 15.80
C ASP A 24 4.80 -10.26 17.11
N ARG A 25 5.02 -11.52 17.47
CA ARG A 25 4.52 -12.17 18.70
C ARG A 25 5.65 -12.50 19.68
N GLY A 26 6.85 -11.96 19.50
CA GLY A 26 8.04 -12.29 20.29
C GLY A 26 8.85 -13.41 19.64
N THR A 27 9.92 -13.86 20.32
CA THR A 27 10.97 -14.84 19.94
C THR A 27 10.87 -15.53 18.57
N LEU A 28 10.75 -14.77 17.47
CA LEU A 28 10.64 -15.20 16.06
C LEU A 28 9.28 -15.76 15.59
N ALA A 29 8.18 -15.50 16.30
CA ALA A 29 6.84 -15.86 15.88
C ALA A 29 6.11 -14.66 15.25
N TYR A 30 5.57 -14.83 14.04
CA TYR A 30 4.70 -13.84 13.40
C TYR A 30 3.27 -14.38 13.30
N GLY A 31 2.30 -13.57 13.75
CA GLY A 31 0.92 -13.74 13.32
C GLY A 31 0.76 -13.12 11.94
N VAL A 32 0.24 -13.87 10.98
CA VAL A 32 0.10 -13.42 9.59
C VAL A 32 -1.36 -13.57 9.17
N GLU A 33 -1.96 -12.51 8.66
CA GLU A 33 -3.29 -12.54 8.04
C GLU A 33 -3.18 -12.37 6.54
N TYR A 34 -4.04 -13.09 5.81
CA TYR A 34 -4.17 -12.99 4.36
C TYR A 34 -5.57 -12.52 3.96
N THR A 35 -5.68 -11.98 2.75
CA THR A 35 -6.93 -11.51 2.13
C THR A 35 -6.92 -11.85 0.65
N ASP A 36 -8.09 -12.14 0.08
CA ASP A 36 -8.25 -12.36 -1.36
C ASP A 36 -8.55 -11.06 -2.13
N THR A 37 -8.68 -9.93 -1.42
CA THR A 37 -9.01 -8.63 -2.01
C THR A 37 -7.86 -7.65 -1.94
N LEU A 38 -7.58 -6.96 -3.06
CA LEU A 38 -6.57 -5.89 -3.12
C LEU A 38 -6.96 -4.65 -2.31
N ALA A 39 -8.25 -4.45 -2.02
CA ALA A 39 -8.71 -3.28 -1.25
C ALA A 39 -8.19 -3.24 0.19
N ASN A 40 -7.88 -4.40 0.78
CA ASN A 40 -7.42 -4.54 2.16
C ASN A 40 -5.99 -5.10 2.26
N VAL A 41 -5.24 -5.11 1.17
CA VAL A 41 -3.90 -5.70 1.13
C VAL A 41 -2.88 -4.80 1.81
N LEU A 42 -1.86 -5.41 2.43
CA LEU A 42 -0.66 -4.67 2.81
C LEU A 42 0.15 -4.37 1.54
N PHE A 43 0.27 -3.10 1.20
CA PHE A 43 1.03 -2.64 0.05
C PHE A 43 2.19 -1.72 0.45
N MET A 44 3.13 -1.55 -0.48
CA MET A 44 4.23 -0.58 -0.37
C MET A 44 4.46 0.11 -1.72
N SER A 45 5.02 1.32 -1.69
CA SER A 45 5.46 1.97 -2.91
C SER A 45 6.61 1.19 -3.57
N LEU A 46 6.77 1.35 -4.88
CA LEU A 46 7.89 0.76 -5.60
C LEU A 46 9.25 1.27 -5.08
N GLU A 47 9.32 2.55 -4.72
CA GLU A 47 10.52 3.19 -4.15
C GLU A 47 10.97 2.50 -2.87
N LYS A 48 10.06 2.36 -1.89
CA LYS A 48 10.37 1.71 -0.60
C LYS A 48 10.75 0.24 -0.77
N TYR A 49 10.14 -0.45 -1.75
CA TYR A 49 10.53 -1.81 -2.10
C TYR A 49 11.97 -1.88 -2.64
N GLU A 50 12.39 -0.93 -3.47
CA GLU A 50 13.75 -0.93 -4.03
C GLU A 50 14.80 -0.53 -2.97
N GLU A 51 14.48 0.39 -2.05
CA GLU A 51 15.35 0.74 -0.91
C GLU A 51 15.67 -0.48 -0.02
N ASP A 52 14.64 -1.23 0.39
CA ASP A 52 14.77 -2.36 1.33
C ASP A 52 14.54 -3.73 0.68
N LYS A 53 14.91 -3.84 -0.61
CA LYS A 53 14.59 -5.01 -1.47
C LYS A 53 14.96 -6.35 -0.87
N MET A 54 16.11 -6.41 -0.20
CA MET A 54 16.62 -7.64 0.41
C MET A 54 15.74 -8.09 1.58
N GLN A 55 15.31 -7.16 2.44
CA GLN A 55 14.43 -7.44 3.57
C GLN A 55 13.07 -7.96 3.10
N PHE A 56 12.48 -7.30 2.10
CA PHE A 56 11.20 -7.74 1.53
C PHE A 56 11.28 -9.11 0.87
N LYS A 57 12.37 -9.43 0.17
CA LYS A 57 12.59 -10.77 -0.38
C LYS A 57 12.72 -11.83 0.71
N SER A 58 13.40 -11.52 1.81
CA SER A 58 13.48 -12.42 2.97
C SER A 58 12.11 -12.65 3.60
N MET A 59 11.31 -11.60 3.82
CA MET A 59 9.94 -11.75 4.32
C MET A 59 9.07 -12.59 3.39
N ALA A 60 9.14 -12.32 2.07
CA ALA A 60 8.41 -13.11 1.09
C ALA A 60 8.78 -14.60 1.19
N LYS A 61 10.09 -14.91 1.31
CA LYS A 61 10.55 -16.29 1.50
C LYS A 61 10.03 -16.91 2.80
N MET A 62 10.11 -16.19 3.93
CA MET A 62 9.63 -16.66 5.23
C MET A 62 8.13 -16.98 5.23
N PHE A 63 7.33 -16.17 4.54
CA PHE A 63 5.88 -16.33 4.47
C PHE A 63 5.41 -17.20 3.30
N GLY A 64 6.31 -17.83 2.54
CA GLY A 64 5.94 -18.63 1.36
C GLY A 64 5.24 -17.80 0.27
N CYS A 65 5.58 -16.52 0.19
CA CYS A 65 5.03 -15.56 -0.74
C CYS A 65 5.99 -15.27 -1.91
N GLU A 66 5.41 -14.75 -2.99
CA GLU A 66 6.12 -14.04 -4.07
C GLU A 66 5.88 -12.53 -3.94
N VAL A 67 6.81 -11.75 -4.48
CA VAL A 67 6.68 -10.28 -4.56
C VAL A 67 6.02 -9.95 -5.90
N VAL A 68 4.93 -9.18 -5.88
CA VAL A 68 4.16 -8.84 -7.09
C VAL A 68 4.01 -7.33 -7.19
N LYS A 69 4.29 -6.78 -8.37
CA LYS A 69 3.91 -5.41 -8.72
C LYS A 69 2.48 -5.38 -9.23
N VAL A 70 1.64 -4.57 -8.61
CA VAL A 70 0.27 -4.28 -9.04
C VAL A 70 0.27 -2.95 -9.78
N LYS A 71 -0.41 -2.92 -10.93
CA LYS A 71 -0.78 -1.70 -11.64
C LYS A 71 -2.30 -1.64 -11.68
N ALA A 72 -2.88 -0.70 -10.95
CA ALA A 72 -4.32 -0.53 -10.85
C ALA A 72 -4.75 0.81 -11.45
N THR A 73 -5.88 0.78 -12.16
CA THR A 73 -6.55 1.97 -12.69
C THR A 73 -7.95 2.02 -12.09
N TYR A 74 -8.29 3.17 -11.52
CA TYR A 74 -9.59 3.43 -10.91
C TYR A 74 -10.25 4.61 -11.58
N GLU A 75 -11.58 4.56 -11.68
CA GLU A 75 -12.40 5.67 -12.15
C GLU A 75 -13.35 6.08 -11.03
N LEU A 76 -13.27 7.35 -10.64
CA LEU A 76 -14.14 7.95 -9.64
C LEU A 76 -15.27 8.70 -10.34
N THR A 77 -16.48 8.23 -10.10
CA THR A 77 -17.76 8.77 -10.57
C THR A 77 -18.73 8.86 -9.40
N TYR A 78 -19.76 9.69 -9.54
CA TYR A 78 -20.94 9.59 -8.69
C TYR A 78 -21.72 8.29 -9.00
N PRO A 79 -22.61 7.81 -8.11
CA PRO A 79 -23.39 6.60 -8.36
C PRO A 79 -24.24 6.63 -9.64
N ASN A 80 -24.61 7.82 -10.12
CA ASN A 80 -25.32 8.03 -11.39
C ASN A 80 -24.39 8.04 -12.62
N GLY A 81 -23.08 7.80 -12.45
CA GLY A 81 -22.06 7.81 -13.50
C GLY A 81 -21.51 9.18 -13.86
N SER A 82 -22.02 10.28 -13.28
CA SER A 82 -21.52 11.62 -13.59
C SER A 82 -20.11 11.84 -13.01
N GLU A 83 -19.35 12.75 -13.63
CA GLU A 83 -17.98 13.03 -13.24
C GLU A 83 -17.91 13.68 -11.84
N VAL A 84 -17.01 13.19 -11.00
CA VAL A 84 -16.67 13.81 -9.71
C VAL A 84 -15.77 15.02 -9.94
N GLN A 85 -16.06 16.13 -9.27
CA GLN A 85 -15.24 17.34 -9.30
C GLN A 85 -14.02 17.22 -8.39
N GLU A 86 -12.90 17.83 -8.81
CA GLU A 86 -11.68 17.90 -8.00
C GLU A 86 -11.88 18.79 -6.77
N ILE A 87 -11.56 18.27 -5.58
CA ILE A 87 -11.59 19.05 -4.34
C ILE A 87 -10.29 19.85 -4.24
N LYS A 88 -10.38 21.17 -4.37
CA LYS A 88 -9.25 22.08 -4.12
C LYS A 88 -9.07 22.25 -2.61
N ILE A 89 -8.14 21.49 -2.03
CA ILE A 89 -7.71 21.71 -0.64
C ILE A 89 -6.85 22.97 -0.61
N GLN A 90 -7.36 24.06 -0.04
CA GLN A 90 -6.51 25.19 0.30
C GLN A 90 -5.71 24.81 1.54
N PRO A 91 -4.36 24.96 1.55
CA PRO A 91 -3.59 24.72 2.75
C PRO A 91 -4.09 25.68 3.82
N ASP A 92 -4.55 25.14 4.94
CA ASP A 92 -4.88 25.98 6.09
C ASP A 92 -3.59 26.63 6.63
N LYS A 93 -3.72 27.75 7.36
CA LYS A 93 -2.55 28.44 7.91
C LYS A 93 -1.70 27.53 8.81
N LEU A 94 -2.31 26.50 9.40
CA LEU A 94 -1.68 25.58 10.34
C LEU A 94 -0.68 24.64 9.63
N THR A 95 -1.07 24.07 8.48
CA THR A 95 -0.21 23.21 7.66
C THR A 95 1.00 23.96 7.08
N ARG A 96 0.83 25.24 6.69
CA ARG A 96 1.95 26.09 6.25
C ARG A 96 2.97 26.35 7.36
N ASN A 97 2.51 26.63 8.58
CA ASN A 97 3.38 26.93 9.71
C ASN A 97 4.12 25.69 10.21
N PHE A 98 3.46 24.52 10.23
CA PHE A 98 4.06 23.25 10.60
C PHE A 98 5.19 22.84 9.65
N LEU A 99 4.97 22.97 8.33
CA LEU A 99 6.01 22.68 7.34
C LEU A 99 7.18 23.66 7.44
N ARG A 100 6.94 24.96 7.70
CA ARG A 100 8.03 25.93 7.86
C ARG A 100 8.93 25.62 9.05
N GLY A 101 8.34 25.27 10.20
CA GLY A 101 9.10 24.89 11.39
C GLY A 101 9.83 23.55 11.32
N LEU A 102 9.61 22.76 10.27
CA LEU A 102 10.32 21.49 10.04
C LEU A 102 11.59 21.67 9.18
N PHE A 103 11.74 22.82 8.53
CA PHE A 103 12.87 23.16 7.65
C PHE A 103 13.69 24.36 8.14
N ASP A 104 13.33 24.96 9.28
CA ASP A 104 14.12 25.93 10.05
C ASP A 104 14.89 25.19 11.17
#